data_AF-A0A512N502-F1
#
_entry.id   AF-A0A512N502-F1
#
_cell.length_a   1.000
_cell.length_b   1.000
_cell.length_c   1.000
_cell.angle_alpha   90.00
_cell.angle_beta   90.00
_cell.angle_gamma   90.00
#
_symmetry.space_group_name_H-M   'P 1'
#
loop_
_entity.id
_entity.type
_entity.pdbx_description
1 polymer ?
#
loop_
_entity_poly.entity_id
_entity_poly.type
_entity_poly.pdbx_seq_one_letter_code
_entity_poly.pdbx_strand_id
1 'polypeptide(L)'
;MPASLRTLIERADRFVRSIENARREPDRWEGLCTLQALVDIAAGRTDQAEARLALAKTPPIVRVSPDPPHIPVDCREPTAAELRQALDRIMAQVAAG
;
A
#
# COMPACT_ATOMS: atom_id res chain seq x y z
N MET A 1 -16.57 11.40 -2.06
CA MET A 1 -16.15 11.58 -0.66
C MET A 1 -15.01 10.62 -0.42
N PRO A 2 -13.82 11.11 -0.02
CA PRO A 2 -12.68 10.24 0.27
C PRO A 2 -13.03 9.21 1.35
N ALA A 3 -12.48 8.02 1.24
CA ALA A 3 -12.56 7.04 2.31
C ALA A 3 -11.97 7.59 3.61
N SER A 4 -12.57 7.26 4.75
CA SER A 4 -12.01 7.63 6.06
C SER A 4 -10.65 6.99 6.29
N LEU A 5 -9.81 7.63 7.12
CA LEU A 5 -8.49 7.11 7.48
C LEU A 5 -8.56 5.65 7.97
N ARG A 6 -9.53 5.35 8.84
CA ARG A 6 -9.79 3.99 9.34
C ARG A 6 -10.09 3.01 8.20
N THR A 7 -10.98 3.40 7.28
CA THR A 7 -11.31 2.57 6.11
C THR A 7 -10.08 2.29 5.25
N LEU A 8 -9.19 3.27 5.09
CA LEU A 8 -7.96 3.11 4.31
C LEU A 8 -6.97 2.15 5.00
N ILE A 9 -6.82 2.23 6.32
CA ILE A 9 -6.02 1.30 7.12
C ILE A 9 -6.56 -0.13 6.98
N GLU A 10 -7.88 -0.32 7.13
CA GLU A 10 -8.51 -1.64 6.98
C GLU A 10 -8.34 -2.21 5.55
N ARG A 11 -8.40 -1.35 4.52
CA ARG A 11 -8.16 -1.76 3.13
C ARG A 11 -6.71 -2.16 2.89
N ALA A 12 -5.75 -1.43 3.48
CA ALA A 12 -4.34 -1.75 3.39
C ALA A 12 -4.02 -3.07 4.11
N ASP A 13 -4.53 -3.26 5.34
CA ASP A 13 -4.41 -4.51 6.10
C ASP A 13 -4.95 -5.70 5.32
N ARG A 14 -6.15 -5.59 4.76
CA ARG A 14 -6.75 -6.64 3.94
C ARG A 14 -5.88 -6.99 2.73
N PHE A 15 -5.27 -6.00 2.09
CA PHE A 15 -4.39 -6.23 0.95
C PHE A 15 -3.12 -6.98 1.36
N VAL A 16 -2.42 -6.52 2.41
CA VAL A 16 -1.21 -7.18 2.93
C VAL A 16 -1.52 -8.61 3.37
N ARG A 17 -2.63 -8.84 4.10
CA ARG A 17 -3.08 -10.19 4.47
C ARG A 17 -3.33 -11.08 3.26
N SER A 18 -3.84 -10.54 2.15
CA SER A 18 -4.09 -11.34 0.95
C SER A 18 -2.80 -11.86 0.32
N ILE A 19 -1.72 -11.07 0.35
CA ILE A 19 -0.39 -11.45 -0.10
C ILE A 19 0.20 -12.54 0.81
N GLU A 20 0.15 -12.32 2.14
CA GLU A 20 0.62 -13.28 3.13
C GLU A 20 -0.12 -14.62 3.06
N ASN A 21 -1.44 -14.59 2.94
CA ASN A 21 -2.27 -15.80 2.81
C ASN A 21 -1.93 -16.59 1.55
N ALA A 22 -1.54 -15.90 0.47
CA ALA A 22 -1.06 -16.52 -0.76
C ALA A 22 0.41 -17.01 -0.66
N ARG A 23 1.09 -16.79 0.48
CA ARG A 23 2.49 -17.18 0.74
C ARG A 23 3.45 -16.72 -0.36
N ARG A 24 3.24 -15.50 -0.86
CA ARG A 24 4.07 -14.86 -1.88
C ARG A 24 4.56 -13.51 -1.42
N GLU A 25 5.55 -12.99 -2.12
CA GLU A 25 5.90 -11.57 -2.04
C GLU A 25 4.97 -10.74 -2.96
N PRO A 26 4.73 -9.46 -2.63
CA PRO A 26 4.12 -8.54 -3.59
C PRO A 26 5.05 -8.41 -4.79
N ASP A 27 4.47 -8.24 -5.98
CA ASP A 27 5.27 -7.79 -7.11
C ASP A 27 5.73 -6.34 -6.89
N ARG A 28 6.71 -5.88 -7.69
CA ARG A 28 7.26 -4.51 -7.61
C ARG A 28 6.15 -3.44 -7.57
N TRP A 29 5.14 -3.58 -8.41
CA TRP A 29 4.04 -2.62 -8.51
C TRP A 29 3.15 -2.63 -7.25
N GLU A 30 2.67 -3.80 -6.85
CA GLU A 30 1.87 -4.00 -5.65
C GLU A 30 2.58 -3.45 -4.42
N GLY A 31 3.86 -3.79 -4.29
CA GLY A 31 4.69 -3.40 -3.17
C GLY A 31 4.85 -1.89 -3.07
N LEU A 32 5.30 -1.25 -4.14
CA LEU A 32 5.56 0.19 -4.17
C LEU A 32 4.29 1.02 -4.01
N CYS A 33 3.20 0.64 -4.70
CA CYS A 33 1.91 1.32 -4.55
C CYS A 33 1.38 1.22 -3.11
N THR A 34 1.52 0.04 -2.48
CA THR A 34 1.08 -0.16 -1.10
C THR A 34 1.93 0.64 -0.12
N LEU A 35 3.26 0.61 -0.26
CA LEU A 35 4.16 1.39 0.58
C LEU A 35 3.83 2.89 0.51
N GLN A 36 3.62 3.41 -0.71
CA GLN A 36 3.30 4.81 -0.89
C GLN A 36 1.93 5.16 -0.32
N ALA A 37 0.93 4.28 -0.45
CA ALA A 37 -0.36 4.47 0.20
C ALA A 37 -0.23 4.52 1.72
N LEU A 38 0.60 3.68 2.33
CA LEU A 38 0.87 3.70 3.77
C LEU A 38 1.50 5.03 4.21
N VAL A 39 2.44 5.57 3.43
CA VAL A 39 3.02 6.90 3.66
C VAL A 39 1.95 8.00 3.63
N ASP A 40 0.99 7.92 2.72
CA ASP A 40 -0.10 8.90 2.66
C ASP A 40 -1.11 8.78 3.79
N ILE A 41 -1.41 7.54 4.20
CA ILE A 41 -2.25 7.28 5.38
C ILE A 41 -1.60 7.93 6.61
N ALA A 42 -0.30 7.71 6.82
CA ALA A 42 0.44 8.33 7.92
C ALA A 42 0.41 9.87 7.87
N ALA A 43 0.41 10.46 6.67
CA ALA A 43 0.34 11.89 6.45
C ALA A 43 -1.11 12.45 6.41
N GLY A 44 -2.13 11.63 6.61
CA GLY A 44 -3.54 12.04 6.52
C GLY A 44 -4.03 12.41 5.11
N ARG A 45 -3.28 12.06 4.05
CA ARG A 45 -3.60 12.36 2.64
C ARG A 45 -4.55 11.32 2.06
N THR A 46 -5.79 11.31 2.51
CA THR A 46 -6.78 10.25 2.24
C THR A 46 -7.05 10.00 0.76
N ASP A 47 -7.18 11.05 -0.06
CA ASP A 47 -7.43 10.91 -1.52
C ASP A 47 -6.26 10.21 -2.23
N GLN A 48 -5.03 10.57 -1.87
CA GLN A 48 -3.82 10.01 -2.46
C GLN A 48 -3.63 8.55 -2.03
N ALA A 49 -3.85 8.27 -0.75
CA ALA A 49 -3.84 6.91 -0.21
C ALA A 49 -4.86 6.01 -0.94
N GLU A 50 -6.08 6.51 -1.15
CA GLU A 50 -7.13 5.76 -1.85
C GLU A 50 -6.71 5.43 -3.30
N ALA A 51 -6.21 6.43 -4.02
CA ALA A 51 -5.72 6.24 -5.39
C ALA A 51 -4.58 5.20 -5.45
N ARG A 52 -3.62 5.26 -4.53
CA ARG A 52 -2.48 4.33 -4.49
C ARG A 52 -2.88 2.91 -4.10
N LEU A 53 -3.85 2.74 -3.18
CA LEU A 53 -4.41 1.41 -2.89
C LEU A 53 -5.19 0.83 -4.07
N ALA A 54 -5.88 1.67 -4.86
CA ALA A 54 -6.53 1.22 -6.08
C ALA A 54 -5.50 0.77 -7.13
N LEU A 55 -4.40 1.52 -7.28
CA LEU A 55 -3.27 1.11 -8.14
C LEU A 55 -2.66 -0.21 -7.69
N ALA A 56 -2.39 -0.41 -6.39
CA ALA A 56 -1.82 -1.66 -5.87
C ALA A 56 -2.63 -2.90 -6.26
N LYS A 57 -3.97 -2.78 -6.34
CA LYS A 57 -4.88 -3.87 -6.71
C LYS A 57 -5.04 -4.08 -8.21
N THR A 58 -4.42 -3.23 -9.03
CA THR A 58 -4.54 -3.28 -10.48
C THR A 58 -3.83 -4.53 -11.00
N PRO A 59 -4.54 -5.46 -11.67
CA PRO A 59 -3.93 -6.69 -12.18
C PRO A 59 -2.83 -6.42 -13.21
N PRO A 60 -1.77 -7.25 -13.30
CA PRO A 60 -0.68 -7.04 -14.25
C PRO A 60 -1.12 -6.83 -15.70
N ILE A 61 -2.16 -7.54 -16.15
CA ILE A 61 -2.66 -7.51 -17.54
C ILE A 61 -3.20 -6.14 -17.98
N VAL A 62 -3.61 -5.28 -17.04
CA VAL A 62 -4.14 -3.93 -17.34
C VAL A 62 -3.14 -2.82 -17.03
N ARG A 63 -1.94 -3.14 -16.53
CA ARG A 63 -0.91 -2.14 -16.23
C ARG A 63 -0.26 -1.69 -17.54
N VAL A 64 -0.33 -0.39 -17.83
CA VAL A 64 0.31 0.21 -19.02
C VAL A 64 1.84 0.24 -18.90
N SER A 65 2.36 0.18 -17.68
CA SER A 65 3.78 0.12 -17.34
C SER A 65 4.00 -0.88 -16.20
N PRO A 66 5.12 -1.65 -16.18
CA PRO A 66 5.47 -2.47 -15.03
C PRO A 66 5.80 -1.62 -13.79
N ASP A 67 6.17 -0.36 -13.99
CA ASP A 67 6.55 0.56 -12.92
C ASP A 67 5.42 1.53 -12.59
N PRO A 68 5.08 1.71 -11.30
CA PRO A 68 4.07 2.67 -10.89
C PRO A 68 4.45 4.10 -11.28
N PRO A 69 3.47 4.95 -11.60
CA PRO A 69 3.74 6.34 -11.92
C PRO A 69 4.44 7.04 -10.74
N HIS A 70 5.53 7.76 -11.05
CA HIS A 70 6.33 8.57 -10.10
C HIS A 70 7.21 7.81 -9.08
N ILE A 71 7.57 6.54 -9.33
CA ILE A 71 8.58 5.84 -8.50
C ILE A 71 9.97 5.95 -9.14
N PRO A 72 11.02 6.35 -8.39
CA PRO A 72 12.40 6.21 -8.83
C PRO A 72 12.74 4.75 -9.18
N VAL A 73 13.39 4.53 -10.32
CA VAL A 73 13.70 3.19 -10.85
C VAL A 73 14.50 2.32 -9.85
N ASP A 74 15.24 2.95 -8.93
CA ASP A 74 16.11 2.29 -7.95
C ASP A 74 15.46 1.89 -6.62
N CYS A 75 14.13 2.00 -6.48
CA CYS A 75 13.47 1.53 -5.27
C CYS A 75 13.48 0.00 -5.20
N ARG A 76 14.10 -0.54 -4.13
CA ARG A 76 14.03 -1.96 -3.77
C ARG A 76 12.57 -2.41 -3.68
N GLU A 77 12.28 -3.60 -4.21
CA GLU A 77 10.98 -4.26 -4.09
C GLU A 77 10.67 -4.51 -2.60
N PRO A 78 9.62 -3.89 -2.04
CA PRO A 78 9.29 -4.09 -0.64
C PRO A 78 8.66 -5.46 -0.44
N THR A 79 9.06 -6.13 0.63
CA THR A 79 8.53 -7.45 1.02
C THR A 79 7.20 -7.34 1.74
N ALA A 80 6.44 -8.44 1.79
CA ALA A 80 5.20 -8.52 2.56
C ALA A 80 5.45 -8.19 4.06
N ALA A 81 6.59 -8.62 4.60
CA ALA A 81 7.00 -8.31 5.97
C ALA A 81 7.25 -6.82 6.20
N GLU A 82 7.90 -6.14 5.25
CA GLU A 82 8.12 -4.69 5.32
C GLU A 82 6.80 -3.91 5.24
N LEU A 83 5.88 -4.33 4.35
CA LEU A 83 4.53 -3.74 4.27
C LEU A 83 3.75 -3.94 5.58
N ARG A 84 3.81 -5.13 6.17
CA ARG A 84 3.20 -5.42 7.47
C ARG A 84 3.78 -4.52 8.56
N GLN A 85 5.10 -4.43 8.65
CA GLN A 85 5.76 -3.60 9.65
C GLN A 85 5.39 -2.12 9.50
N ALA A 86 5.28 -1.62 8.27
CA ALA A 86 4.85 -0.24 8.01
C ALA A 86 3.40 0.00 8.45
N LEU A 87 2.50 -0.95 8.18
CA LEU A 87 1.11 -0.89 8.61
C LEU A 87 0.97 -0.91 10.13
N ASP A 88 1.70 -1.80 10.82
CA ASP A 88 1.66 -1.90 12.28
C ASP A 88 2.11 -0.59 12.95
N ARG A 89 3.13 0.08 12.38
CA ARG A 89 3.57 1.40 12.85
C ARG A 89 2.48 2.46 12.71
N ILE A 90 1.76 2.47 11.60
CA ILE A 90 0.65 3.42 11.37
C ILE A 90 -0.49 3.16 12.35
N MET A 91 -0.87 1.90 12.56
CA MET A 91 -1.90 1.54 13.52
C MET A 91 -1.53 1.99 14.94
N ALA A 92 -0.26 1.81 15.33
CA ALA A 92 0.23 2.29 16.63
C ALA A 92 0.19 3.82 16.74
N GLN A 93 0.55 4.55 15.69
CA GLN A 93 0.47 6.02 15.66
C GLN A 93 -0.97 6.53 15.79
N VAL A 94 -1.91 5.91 15.07
CA VAL A 94 -3.34 6.29 15.11
C VAL A 94 -3.99 5.93 16.45
N ALA A 95 -3.53 4.88 17.12
CA ALA A 95 -4.01 4.53 18.46
C ALA A 95 -3.47 5.45 19.57
N ALA A 96 -2.35 6.14 19.32
CA ALA A 96 -1.68 7.01 20.29
C ALA A 96 -2.10 8.49 20.20
N GLY A 97 -2.80 8.89 19.13
CA GLY A 97 -3.34 10.24 18.93
C GLY A 97 -4.83 10.32 19.19
#